data_AF-A0AAX0WSZ9-F1
#
_entry.id   AF-A0AAX0WSZ9-F1
#
_cell.length_a   1.000
_cell.length_b   1.000
_cell.length_c   1.000
_cell.angle_alpha   90.00
_cell.angle_beta   90.00
_cell.angle_gamma   90.00
#
_symmetry.space_group_name_H-M   'P 1'
#
loop_
_entity.id
_entity.type
_entity.pdbx_description
1 polymer ?
#
loop_
_entity_poly.entity_id
_entity_poly.type
_entity_poly.pdbx_seq_one_letter_code
_entity_poly.pdbx_strand_id
1 'polypeptide(L)'
;MSKFFAFISLMIVICVASHATQIYKWTDSQGNVHFSDTPRKGAETVIIPETQSFSSPTPSTTQTPTQKHEPIDQDDTIKLKHSYTKIAITDPESGATIRNNQGFVAVTAEVEPDLRPGDKLQLIYDSRTLGKPQANPVFEIKGMNRGTHNLSVQIVDADGNVLDTSDPITIYVFRPRVGMVPGTAR
;
A
#
# COMPACT_ATOMS: atom_id res chain seq x y z
N MET A 1 -3.12 -33.56 -41.30
CA MET A 1 -2.53 -32.73 -40.23
C MET A 1 -3.09 -31.29 -40.18
N SER A 2 -3.59 -30.70 -41.28
CA SER A 2 -4.15 -29.32 -41.22
C SER A 2 -5.53 -29.19 -40.56
N LYS A 3 -6.35 -30.25 -40.54
CA LYS A 3 -7.69 -30.24 -39.92
C LYS A 3 -7.65 -30.21 -38.38
N PHE A 4 -6.55 -30.67 -37.78
CA PHE A 4 -6.35 -30.69 -36.33
C PHE A 4 -5.96 -29.29 -35.80
N PHE A 5 -5.14 -28.56 -36.57
CA PHE A 5 -4.81 -27.16 -36.28
C PHE A 5 -6.01 -26.22 -36.42
N ALA A 6 -6.91 -26.47 -37.39
CA ALA A 6 -8.14 -25.69 -37.56
C ALA A 6 -9.11 -25.85 -36.36
N PHE A 7 -9.16 -27.03 -35.74
CA PHE A 7 -10.00 -27.28 -34.57
C PHE A 7 -9.48 -26.59 -33.29
N ILE A 8 -8.15 -26.54 -33.13
CA ILE A 8 -7.51 -25.85 -31.98
C ILE A 8 -7.68 -24.33 -32.10
N SER A 9 -7.64 -23.77 -33.32
CA SER A 9 -7.89 -22.34 -33.54
C SER A 9 -9.35 -21.93 -33.29
N LEU A 10 -10.33 -22.84 -33.46
CA LEU A 10 -11.74 -22.55 -33.22
C LEU A 10 -12.11 -22.61 -31.71
N MET A 11 -11.38 -23.39 -30.91
CA MET A 11 -11.58 -23.53 -29.46
C MET A 11 -10.98 -22.39 -28.61
N ILE A 12 -10.15 -21.52 -29.19
CA ILE A 12 -9.53 -20.38 -28.48
C ILE A 12 -10.37 -19.09 -28.60
N VAL A 13 -11.29 -19.01 -29.56
CA VAL A 13 -12.09 -17.79 -29.83
C VAL A 13 -13.33 -17.66 -28.92
N ILE A 14 -13.73 -18.72 -28.20
CA ILE A 14 -15.03 -18.75 -27.48
C ILE A 14 -14.93 -18.31 -25.99
N CYS A 15 -13.74 -18.07 -25.44
CA CYS A 15 -13.57 -17.87 -23.99
C CYS A 15 -13.55 -16.42 -23.47
N VAL A 16 -13.99 -15.41 -24.23
CA VAL A 16 -13.96 -14.01 -23.75
C VAL A 16 -15.35 -13.39 -23.68
N ALA A 17 -16.12 -13.80 -22.67
CA ALA A 17 -17.27 -13.04 -22.21
C ALA A 17 -16.99 -12.58 -20.78
N SER A 18 -16.34 -11.43 -20.66
CA SER A 18 -16.15 -10.73 -19.38
C SER A 18 -17.45 -10.04 -18.97
N HIS A 19 -18.08 -10.54 -17.89
CA HIS A 19 -19.23 -9.89 -17.27
C HIS A 19 -18.76 -8.65 -16.48
N ALA A 20 -19.20 -7.46 -16.89
CA ALA A 20 -19.02 -6.24 -16.11
C ALA A 20 -20.06 -6.20 -14.99
N THR A 21 -19.65 -6.51 -13.75
CA THR A 21 -20.51 -6.39 -12.57
C THR A 21 -20.50 -4.93 -12.10
N GLN A 22 -21.59 -4.22 -12.38
CA GLN A 22 -21.80 -2.84 -11.94
C GLN A 22 -22.29 -2.83 -10.49
N ILE A 23 -21.49 -2.26 -9.60
CA ILE A 23 -21.79 -2.13 -8.17
C ILE A 23 -22.31 -0.71 -7.92
N TYR A 24 -23.48 -0.58 -7.30
CA TYR A 24 -24.10 0.72 -7.01
C TYR A 24 -23.91 1.08 -5.53
N LYS A 25 -23.50 2.33 -5.26
CA LYS A 25 -23.29 2.89 -3.93
C LYS A 25 -24.42 3.87 -3.60
N TRP A 26 -24.97 3.80 -2.39
CA TRP A 26 -25.83 4.85 -1.85
C TRP A 26 -25.53 5.11 -0.37
N THR A 27 -25.83 6.32 0.08
CA THR A 27 -25.61 6.76 1.45
C THR A 27 -26.96 7.00 2.11
N ASP A 28 -27.17 6.42 3.29
CA ASP A 28 -28.40 6.64 4.05
C ASP A 28 -28.38 7.97 4.82
N SER A 29 -29.51 8.34 5.42
CA SER A 29 -29.67 9.59 6.19
C SER A 29 -28.87 9.64 7.49
N GLN A 30 -28.11 8.60 7.81
CA GLN A 30 -27.21 8.53 8.96
C GLN A 30 -25.73 8.59 8.53
N GLY A 31 -25.46 8.80 7.23
CA GLY A 31 -24.11 8.92 6.70
C GLY A 31 -23.40 7.57 6.47
N ASN A 32 -24.10 6.45 6.63
CA ASN A 32 -23.52 5.14 6.37
C ASN A 32 -23.63 4.79 4.89
N VAL A 33 -22.52 4.28 4.34
CA VAL A 33 -22.42 3.93 2.93
C VAL A 33 -22.76 2.46 2.73
N HIS A 34 -23.74 2.19 1.88
CA HIS A 34 -24.20 0.85 1.51
C HIS A 34 -23.89 0.56 0.03
N PHE A 35 -23.50 -0.68 -0.26
CA PHE A 35 -23.23 -1.17 -1.62
C PHE A 35 -24.25 -2.25 -2.00
N SER A 36 -24.82 -2.18 -3.20
CA SER A 36 -25.79 -3.18 -3.70
C SER A 36 -25.66 -3.40 -5.21
N ASP A 37 -25.84 -4.64 -5.63
CA ASP A 37 -25.79 -5.07 -7.04
C ASP A 37 -27.14 -4.96 -7.76
N THR A 38 -28.11 -4.21 -7.20
CA THR A 38 -29.44 -4.06 -7.79
C THR A 38 -29.81 -2.58 -7.98
N PRO A 39 -30.22 -2.14 -9.18
CA PRO A 39 -30.48 -0.73 -9.47
C PRO A 39 -31.75 -0.22 -8.79
N ARG A 40 -31.73 1.02 -8.28
CA ARG A 40 -32.92 1.75 -7.81
C ARG A 40 -33.05 3.08 -8.56
N LYS A 41 -34.30 3.45 -8.87
CA LYS A 41 -34.69 4.70 -9.55
C LYS A 41 -34.44 5.93 -8.67
N GLY A 42 -33.90 7.01 -9.27
CA GLY A 42 -34.05 8.38 -8.75
C GLY A 42 -32.77 9.13 -8.37
N ALA A 43 -31.64 8.91 -9.06
CA ALA A 43 -30.45 9.74 -8.84
C ALA A 43 -30.60 11.09 -9.58
N GLU A 44 -30.50 12.18 -8.83
CA GLU A 44 -30.49 13.55 -9.38
C GLU A 44 -29.12 14.21 -9.11
N THR A 45 -28.65 14.93 -10.11
CA THR A 45 -27.29 15.49 -10.22
C THR A 45 -27.10 16.71 -9.31
N VAL A 46 -25.98 16.78 -8.59
CA VAL A 46 -25.59 17.99 -7.84
C VAL A 46 -24.33 18.59 -8.46
N ILE A 47 -24.48 19.80 -9.00
CA ILE A 47 -23.41 20.67 -9.50
C ILE A 47 -22.95 21.55 -8.33
N ILE A 48 -21.65 21.57 -8.03
CA ILE A 48 -21.08 22.44 -7.00
C ILE A 48 -20.36 23.60 -7.71
N PRO A 49 -20.65 24.87 -7.37
CA PRO A 49 -20.05 26.04 -8.02
C PRO A 49 -18.59 26.25 -7.62
N GLU A 50 -17.81 26.86 -8.52
CA GLU A 50 -16.39 27.20 -8.36
C GLU A 50 -16.16 28.14 -7.16
N THR A 51 -15.23 27.77 -6.28
CA THR A 51 -14.78 28.63 -5.18
C THR A 51 -13.57 29.46 -5.60
N GLN A 52 -13.58 30.69 -5.09
CA GLN A 52 -12.80 31.84 -5.54
C GLN A 52 -11.30 31.70 -5.24
N SER A 53 -10.49 32.06 -6.23
CA SER A 53 -9.03 32.16 -6.15
C SER A 53 -8.62 33.27 -5.17
N PHE A 54 -7.89 32.92 -4.11
CA PHE A 54 -7.16 33.89 -3.30
C PHE A 54 -5.78 34.17 -3.94
N SER A 55 -5.58 35.40 -4.39
CA SER A 55 -4.28 35.91 -4.83
C SER A 55 -3.38 36.16 -3.62
N SER A 56 -2.19 35.54 -3.58
CA SER A 56 -1.14 35.89 -2.62
C SER A 56 -0.41 37.17 -3.07
N PRO A 57 0.12 37.99 -2.14
CA PRO A 57 0.67 39.30 -2.48
C PRO A 57 2.08 39.24 -3.08
N THR A 58 2.30 40.13 -4.04
CA THR A 58 3.51 40.42 -4.81
C THR A 58 4.77 40.64 -3.95
N PRO A 59 5.92 40.01 -4.27
CA PRO A 59 7.21 40.46 -3.78
C PRO A 59 7.78 41.57 -4.69
N SER A 60 8.17 42.70 -4.07
CA SER A 60 8.80 43.84 -4.75
C SER A 60 10.15 43.48 -5.40
N THR A 61 10.27 43.83 -6.67
CA THR A 61 11.46 43.77 -7.53
C THR A 61 12.49 44.85 -7.21
N THR A 62 13.78 44.49 -7.18
CA THR A 62 14.87 45.40 -7.59
C THR A 62 15.91 44.66 -8.47
N GLN A 63 15.72 44.78 -9.80
CA GLN A 63 16.69 45.07 -10.89
C GLN A 63 17.91 44.12 -11.18
N THR A 64 17.70 43.14 -12.08
CA THR A 64 18.32 42.82 -13.42
C THR A 64 19.76 43.34 -13.74
N PRO A 65 20.68 42.58 -14.43
CA PRO A 65 20.43 42.12 -15.80
C PRO A 65 20.95 40.76 -16.33
N THR A 66 20.07 40.19 -17.18
CA THR A 66 20.30 39.40 -18.41
C THR A 66 20.89 38.00 -18.30
N GLN A 67 20.03 36.98 -18.45
CA GLN A 67 20.29 35.91 -19.41
C GLN A 67 19.00 35.30 -19.95
N LYS A 68 18.95 35.22 -21.28
CA LYS A 68 17.90 34.65 -22.13
C LYS A 68 18.10 33.13 -22.24
N HIS A 69 17.04 32.34 -22.05
CA HIS A 69 16.69 31.04 -22.69
C HIS A 69 15.38 30.57 -22.01
N GLU A 70 14.23 30.81 -22.63
CA GLU A 70 13.42 29.86 -23.43
C GLU A 70 12.38 29.11 -22.57
N PRO A 71 11.14 28.93 -23.08
CA PRO A 71 10.01 28.46 -22.30
C PRO A 71 10.03 26.93 -22.23
N ILE A 72 9.91 26.37 -21.03
CA ILE A 72 9.52 24.96 -20.91
C ILE A 72 8.00 24.95 -20.90
N ASP A 73 7.46 24.73 -22.09
CA ASP A 73 6.09 24.28 -22.28
C ASP A 73 5.85 22.98 -21.50
N GLN A 74 4.69 22.96 -20.86
CA GLN A 74 3.81 21.80 -20.66
C GLN A 74 4.46 20.45 -20.35
N ASP A 75 4.31 20.03 -19.10
CA ASP A 75 3.43 18.89 -18.87
C ASP A 75 2.81 19.01 -17.47
N ASP A 76 1.72 19.78 -17.39
CA ASP A 76 0.72 19.62 -16.33
C ASP A 76 0.00 18.27 -16.55
N THR A 77 0.73 17.16 -16.48
CA THR A 77 0.12 15.91 -16.06
C THR A 77 -0.08 16.05 -14.57
N ILE A 78 -1.29 16.51 -14.20
CA ILE A 78 -1.81 16.32 -12.85
C ILE A 78 -1.93 14.80 -12.63
N LYS A 79 -0.80 14.16 -12.34
CA LYS A 79 -0.79 12.92 -11.56
C LYS A 79 -1.39 13.34 -10.24
N LEU A 80 -2.69 13.06 -10.04
CA LEU A 80 -3.33 13.20 -8.74
C LEU A 80 -2.36 12.60 -7.72
N LYS A 81 -1.78 13.43 -6.85
CA LYS A 81 -0.81 12.98 -5.87
C LYS A 81 -1.48 11.89 -5.01
N HIS A 82 -1.04 10.66 -5.21
CA HIS A 82 -1.39 9.52 -4.37
C HIS A 82 -0.57 9.68 -3.08
N SER A 83 -0.97 10.62 -2.23
CA SER A 83 -0.24 10.93 -1.02
C SER A 83 -0.89 10.25 0.16
N TYR A 84 -0.12 9.34 0.76
CA TYR A 84 -0.33 8.86 2.11
C TYR A 84 0.22 9.89 3.09
N THR A 85 -0.46 10.06 4.23
CA THR A 85 -0.06 11.01 5.27
C THR A 85 0.66 10.33 6.41
N LYS A 86 0.46 9.02 6.59
CA LYS A 86 1.07 8.23 7.65
C LYS A 86 1.26 6.79 7.21
N ILE A 87 2.42 6.25 7.54
CA ILE A 87 2.72 4.82 7.48
C ILE A 87 3.65 4.48 8.64
N ALA A 88 3.26 3.54 9.49
CA ALA A 88 4.04 3.16 10.66
C ALA A 88 3.83 1.70 11.04
N ILE A 89 4.83 1.09 11.68
CA ILE A 89 4.66 -0.19 12.38
C ILE A 89 4.15 0.13 13.78
N THR A 90 3.00 -0.43 14.15
CA THR A 90 2.34 -0.22 15.45
C THR A 90 2.59 -1.36 16.42
N ASP A 91 2.82 -2.57 15.92
CA ASP A 91 3.25 -3.72 16.71
C ASP A 91 4.26 -4.54 15.91
N PRO A 92 5.39 -4.99 16.48
CA PRO A 92 5.88 -4.63 17.81
C PRO A 92 6.29 -3.15 17.90
N GLU A 93 6.30 -2.61 19.11
CA GLU A 93 6.86 -1.28 19.36
C GLU A 93 8.37 -1.24 19.10
N SER A 94 8.90 -0.06 18.75
CA SER A 94 10.33 0.13 18.64
C SER A 94 11.03 -0.12 19.98
N GLY A 95 12.10 -0.91 19.97
CA GLY A 95 12.82 -1.38 21.14
C GLY A 95 12.26 -2.67 21.76
N ALA A 96 11.18 -3.24 21.24
CA ALA A 96 10.58 -4.44 21.78
C ALA A 96 11.55 -5.62 21.81
N THR A 97 11.47 -6.42 22.88
CA THR A 97 12.22 -7.67 23.03
C THR A 97 11.32 -8.87 22.79
N ILE A 98 11.55 -9.58 21.69
CA ILE A 98 10.82 -10.80 21.33
C ILE A 98 11.53 -12.02 21.89
N ARG A 99 10.84 -12.79 22.74
CA ARG A 99 11.33 -14.05 23.31
C ARG A 99 10.60 -15.23 22.69
N ASN A 100 11.07 -15.67 21.53
CA ASN A 100 10.46 -16.77 20.79
C ASN A 100 11.51 -17.76 20.28
N ASN A 101 11.39 -19.03 20.69
CA ASN A 101 12.34 -20.09 20.31
C ASN A 101 12.34 -20.40 18.81
N GLN A 102 11.21 -20.20 18.13
CA GLN A 102 11.04 -20.41 16.70
C GLN A 102 11.42 -19.18 15.87
N GLY A 103 11.72 -18.05 16.51
CA GLY A 103 11.97 -16.77 15.83
C GLY A 103 10.74 -16.27 15.06
N PHE A 104 9.54 -16.58 15.56
CA PHE A 104 8.31 -16.04 15.00
C PHE A 104 8.06 -14.63 15.54
N VAL A 105 7.79 -13.70 14.62
CA VAL A 105 7.44 -12.31 14.91
C VAL A 105 6.25 -11.93 14.02
N ALA A 106 5.17 -11.46 14.64
CA ALA A 106 4.07 -10.81 13.92
C ALA A 106 4.35 -9.30 13.88
N VAL A 107 4.08 -8.67 12.75
CA VAL A 107 4.28 -7.23 12.54
C VAL A 107 2.97 -6.65 12.01
N THR A 108 2.45 -5.63 12.67
CA THR A 108 1.23 -4.90 12.28
C THR A 108 1.61 -3.48 11.90
N ALA A 109 1.12 -3.05 10.74
CA ALA A 109 1.27 -1.69 10.25
C ALA A 109 -0.04 -0.90 10.35
N GLU A 110 0.08 0.42 10.36
CA GLU A 110 -1.00 1.38 10.20
C GLU A 110 -0.68 2.28 9.02
N VAL A 111 -1.70 2.61 8.24
CA VAL A 111 -1.61 3.50 7.08
C VAL A 111 -2.78 4.48 7.15
N GLU A 112 -2.50 5.76 6.92
CA GLU A 112 -3.54 6.79 6.80
C GLU A 112 -3.29 7.63 5.53
N PRO A 113 -4.33 7.90 4.71
CA PRO A 113 -5.64 7.25 4.72
C PRO A 113 -5.54 5.75 4.36
N ASP A 114 -6.65 5.00 4.46
CA ASP A 114 -6.69 3.59 4.06
C ASP A 114 -6.06 3.36 2.68
N LEU A 115 -5.43 2.19 2.52
CA LEU A 115 -4.79 1.80 1.26
C LEU A 115 -5.77 1.95 0.10
N ARG A 116 -5.31 2.67 -0.93
CA ARG A 116 -6.09 2.82 -2.16
C ARG A 116 -6.19 1.47 -2.88
N PRO A 117 -7.29 1.22 -3.62
CA PRO A 117 -7.41 0.01 -4.41
C PRO A 117 -6.24 -0.15 -5.39
N GLY A 118 -5.56 -1.29 -5.33
CA GLY A 118 -4.39 -1.59 -6.16
C GLY A 118 -3.06 -1.42 -5.43
N ASP A 119 -2.99 -0.47 -4.49
CA ASP A 119 -1.82 -0.27 -3.64
C ASP A 119 -1.70 -1.39 -2.60
N LYS A 120 -0.48 -1.72 -2.25
CA LYS A 120 -0.16 -2.84 -1.37
C LYS A 120 0.97 -2.46 -0.42
N LEU A 121 1.02 -3.13 0.71
CA LEU A 121 2.11 -3.03 1.66
C LEU A 121 3.10 -4.18 1.48
N GLN A 122 4.37 -3.88 1.73
CA GLN A 122 5.43 -4.87 1.76
C GLN A 122 6.35 -4.61 2.95
N LEU A 123 6.63 -5.65 3.71
CA LEU A 123 7.55 -5.57 4.85
C LEU A 123 9.00 -5.52 4.35
N ILE A 124 9.82 -4.73 5.01
CA ILE A 124 11.27 -4.70 4.87
C ILE A 124 11.87 -5.25 6.17
N TYR A 125 12.70 -6.27 6.03
CA TYR A 125 13.45 -6.90 7.10
C TYR A 125 14.95 -6.77 6.83
N ASP A 126 15.67 -6.07 7.69
CA ASP A 126 17.12 -5.81 7.57
C ASP A 126 17.50 -5.31 6.16
N SER A 127 16.79 -4.27 5.71
CA SER A 127 16.97 -3.61 4.40
C SER A 127 16.65 -4.49 3.18
N ARG A 128 15.93 -5.61 3.37
CA ARG A 128 15.46 -6.48 2.28
C ARG A 128 13.95 -6.62 2.33
N THR A 129 13.29 -6.58 1.19
CA THR A 129 11.86 -6.85 1.11
C THR A 129 11.56 -8.30 1.50
N LEU A 130 10.54 -8.50 2.32
CA LEU A 130 10.09 -9.80 2.79
C LEU A 130 8.70 -10.11 2.23
N GLY A 131 8.57 -11.25 1.55
CA GLY A 131 7.31 -11.68 0.97
C GLY A 131 6.88 -10.85 -0.24
N LYS A 132 5.67 -11.15 -0.75
CA LYS A 132 5.04 -10.40 -1.83
C LYS A 132 4.23 -9.23 -1.27
N PRO A 133 4.05 -8.13 -2.01
CA PRO A 133 3.14 -7.07 -1.60
C PRO A 133 1.71 -7.59 -1.36
N GLN A 134 1.07 -7.12 -0.29
CA GLN A 134 -0.26 -7.52 0.14
C GLN A 134 -1.07 -6.34 0.68
N ALA A 135 -2.41 -6.42 0.62
CA ALA A 135 -3.27 -5.37 1.19
C ALA A 135 -3.45 -5.48 2.71
N ASN A 136 -3.24 -6.67 3.28
CA ASN A 136 -3.34 -6.89 4.72
C ASN A 136 -2.13 -6.23 5.44
N PRO A 137 -2.35 -5.37 6.45
CA PRO A 137 -1.26 -4.72 7.18
C PRO A 137 -0.56 -5.62 8.21
N VAL A 138 -0.88 -6.92 8.25
CA VAL A 138 -0.25 -7.90 9.15
C VAL A 138 0.74 -8.79 8.39
N PHE A 139 1.96 -8.89 8.90
CA PHE A 139 3.05 -9.67 8.35
C PHE A 139 3.57 -10.68 9.37
N GLU A 140 4.03 -11.83 8.87
CA GLU A 140 4.66 -12.86 9.68
C GLU A 140 6.10 -13.07 9.24
N ILE A 141 7.02 -12.98 10.20
CA ILE A 141 8.42 -13.35 10.00
C ILE A 141 8.66 -14.67 10.71
N LYS A 142 9.11 -15.68 9.97
CA LYS A 142 9.41 -17.02 10.49
C LYS A 142 10.91 -17.23 10.53
N GLY A 143 11.41 -17.76 11.64
CA GLY A 143 12.83 -18.09 11.78
C GLY A 143 13.74 -16.88 11.88
N MET A 144 13.25 -15.72 12.37
CA MET A 144 14.10 -14.56 12.63
C MET A 144 15.29 -14.97 13.51
N ASN A 145 16.48 -14.54 13.11
CA ASN A 145 17.70 -14.82 13.85
C ASN A 145 17.68 -14.14 15.21
N ARG A 146 18.57 -14.56 16.10
CA ARG A 146 18.77 -13.86 17.38
C ARG A 146 19.55 -12.57 17.14
N GLY A 147 19.30 -11.56 17.94
CA GLY A 147 20.02 -10.29 17.89
C GLY A 147 19.12 -9.11 17.59
N THR A 148 19.72 -8.05 17.07
CA THR A 148 19.05 -6.80 16.72
C THR A 148 18.63 -6.83 15.26
N HIS A 149 17.39 -6.42 15.00
CA HIS A 149 16.80 -6.40 13.67
C HIS A 149 16.08 -5.08 13.42
N ASN A 150 16.13 -4.60 12.18
CA ASN A 150 15.40 -3.42 11.74
C ASN A 150 14.24 -3.82 10.85
N LEU A 151 13.07 -3.25 11.14
CA LEU A 151 11.84 -3.48 10.39
C LEU A 151 11.29 -2.14 9.91
N SER A 152 10.82 -2.11 8.68
CA SER A 152 10.01 -1.02 8.14
C SER A 152 8.98 -1.60 7.16
N VAL A 153 7.99 -0.82 6.78
CA VAL A 153 6.99 -1.22 5.79
C VAL A 153 6.97 -0.17 4.67
N GLN A 154 6.79 -0.61 3.43
CA GLN A 154 6.66 0.27 2.29
C GLN A 154 5.29 0.08 1.62
N ILE A 155 4.75 1.16 1.04
CA ILE A 155 3.60 1.10 0.16
C ILE A 155 4.11 1.01 -1.27
N VAL A 156 3.57 0.08 -2.03
CA VAL A 156 3.84 -0.09 -3.46
C VAL A 156 2.55 0.05 -4.26
N ASP A 157 2.64 0.69 -5.41
CA ASP A 157 1.50 0.80 -6.34
C ASP A 157 1.25 -0.51 -7.11
N ALA A 158 0.22 -0.51 -7.96
CA ALA A 158 -0.13 -1.65 -8.80
C ALA A 158 0.97 -2.02 -9.82
N ASP A 159 1.82 -1.05 -10.20
CA ASP A 159 2.94 -1.22 -11.13
C ASP A 159 4.22 -1.69 -10.43
N GLY A 160 4.22 -1.72 -9.09
CA GLY A 160 5.33 -2.13 -8.24
C GLY A 160 6.29 -1.00 -7.85
N ASN A 161 5.96 0.26 -8.12
CA ASN A 161 6.75 1.40 -7.68
C ASN A 161 6.50 1.67 -6.19
N VAL A 162 7.55 2.05 -5.47
CA VAL A 162 7.44 2.44 -4.06
C VAL A 162 6.87 3.86 -3.98
N LEU A 163 5.72 4.00 -3.31
CA LEU A 163 5.05 5.28 -3.09
C LEU A 163 5.53 5.96 -1.80
N ASP A 164 5.70 5.17 -0.73
CA ASP A 164 6.12 5.66 0.58
C ASP A 164 6.78 4.54 1.41
N THR A 165 7.53 4.89 2.44
CA THR A 165 8.19 3.95 3.36
C THR A 165 8.18 4.49 4.78
N SER A 166 7.79 3.65 5.73
CA SER A 166 7.77 4.01 7.14
C SER A 166 9.17 4.26 7.69
N ASP A 167 9.23 5.02 8.78
CA ASP A 167 10.40 5.01 9.63
C ASP A 167 10.71 3.58 10.11
N PRO A 168 12.00 3.23 10.22
CA PRO A 168 12.39 1.93 10.71
C PRO A 168 12.22 1.85 12.23
N ILE A 169 11.74 0.69 12.70
CA ILE A 169 11.81 0.31 14.11
C ILE A 169 12.93 -0.69 14.32
N THR A 170 13.50 -0.71 15.53
CA THR A 170 14.51 -1.69 15.92
C THR A 170 13.90 -2.64 16.94
N ILE A 171 14.06 -3.95 16.76
CA ILE A 171 13.63 -4.96 17.74
C ILE A 171 14.77 -5.89 18.13
N TYR A 172 14.61 -6.55 19.27
CA TYR A 172 15.60 -7.49 19.80
C TYR A 172 15.00 -8.89 19.92
N VAL A 173 15.63 -9.89 19.30
CA VAL A 173 15.17 -11.28 19.37
C VAL A 173 16.10 -12.11 20.24
N PHE A 174 15.51 -12.77 21.24
CA PHE A 174 16.19 -13.72 22.12
C PHE A 174 15.57 -15.11 21.99
N ARG A 175 16.43 -16.14 21.91
CA ARG A 175 16.02 -17.55 21.96
C ARG A 175 16.42 -18.13 23.31
N PRO A 176 15.49 -18.25 24.28
CA PRO A 176 15.81 -18.89 25.54
C PRO A 176 16.24 -20.34 25.32
N ARG A 177 17.38 -20.69 25.90
CA ARG A 177 17.84 -22.08 26.01
C ARG A 177 16.88 -22.83 26.93
N VAL A 178 16.30 -23.92 26.44
CA VAL A 178 15.55 -24.86 27.30
C VAL A 178 16.59 -25.61 28.12
N GLY A 179 16.52 -25.49 29.45
CA GLY A 179 17.48 -26.10 30.36
C GLY A 179 17.45 -27.63 30.27
N MET A 180 18.62 -28.24 30.27
CA MET A 180 18.82 -29.68 30.47
C MET A 180 18.15 -30.08 31.79
N VAL A 181 17.15 -30.97 31.75
CA VAL A 181 16.62 -31.60 32.96
C VAL A 181 17.79 -32.33 33.61
N PRO A 182 18.17 -32.04 34.88
CA PRO A 182 19.18 -32.82 35.57
C PRO A 182 18.68 -34.26 35.59
N GLY A 183 19.44 -35.15 34.94
CA GLY A 183 19.15 -36.57 34.98
C GLY A 183 19.04 -36.98 36.45
N THR A 184 17.91 -37.56 36.81
CA THR A 184 17.78 -38.36 38.01
C THR A 184 18.87 -39.42 37.93
N ALA A 185 19.97 -39.17 38.65
CA ALA A 185 20.95 -40.19 38.94
C ALA A 185 20.22 -41.34 39.63
N ARG A 186 20.52 -42.55 39.14
CA ARG A 186 19.92 -43.83 39.52
C ARG A 186 19.84 -44.06 41.03
#